data_AF-A0A8T3PGH5-F1
#
_entry.id   AF-A0A8T3PGH5-F1
#
_cell.length_a   1.000
_cell.length_b   1.000
_cell.length_c   1.000
_cell.angle_alpha   90.00
_cell.angle_beta   90.00
_cell.angle_gamma   90.00
#
_symmetry.space_group_name_H-M   'P 1'
#
loop_
_entity.id
_entity.type
_entity.pdbx_description
1 polymer ?
#
loop_
_entity_poly.entity_id
_entity_poly.type
_entity_poly.pdbx_seq_one_letter_code
_entity_poly.pdbx_strand_id
1 'polypeptide(L)' 'FDLRSLEGGFFEGMAIDLHIDDASRSYHVPLLIAPYAVTTYRGS' A
#
# COMPACT_ATOMS: atom_id res chain seq x y z
N PHE A 1 5.34 4.44 0.37
CA PHE A 1 5.88 3.78 -0.83
C PHE A 1 6.25 4.84 -1.85
N ASP A 2 7.47 4.79 -2.41
CA ASP A 2 7.85 5.60 -3.56
C ASP A 2 7.30 4.93 -4.83
N LEU A 3 6.46 5.65 -5.58
CA LEU A 3 5.75 5.10 -6.73
C LEU A 3 6.25 5.68 -8.06
N ARG A 4 7.24 6.58 -8.02
CA ARG A 4 7.79 7.24 -9.22
C ARG A 4 8.49 6.29 -10.18
N SER A 5 8.88 5.10 -9.73
CA SER A 5 9.47 4.07 -10.58
C SER A 5 8.46 3.37 -11.49
N LEU A 6 7.17 3.63 -11.33
CA LEU A 6 6.12 3.08 -12.19
C LEU A 6 6.02 3.91 -13.46
N GLU A 7 6.33 3.31 -14.60
CA GLU A 7 6.27 3.99 -15.90
C GLU A 7 4.85 4.52 -16.18
N GLY A 8 4.76 5.81 -16.51
CA GLY A 8 3.48 6.49 -16.76
C GLY A 8 2.58 6.59 -15.53
N GLY A 9 3.12 6.38 -14.32
CA GLY A 9 2.37 6.37 -13.08
C GLY A 9 1.80 7.74 -12.72
N PHE A 10 0.50 7.79 -12.41
CA PHE A 10 -0.18 8.99 -11.93
C PHE A 10 0.22 9.39 -10.50
N PHE A 11 0.65 8.44 -9.68
CA PHE A 11 0.95 8.65 -8.27
C PHE A 11 2.45 8.79 -8.03
N GLU A 12 2.87 9.82 -7.30
CA GLU A 12 4.26 10.01 -6.88
C GLU A 12 4.62 9.18 -5.64
N GLY A 13 3.65 8.96 -4.76
CA GLY A 13 3.85 8.20 -3.53
C GLY A 13 2.55 7.96 -2.79
N MET A 14 2.63 7.10 -1.77
CA MET A 14 1.52 6.76 -0.89
C MET A 14 2.00 6.55 0.55
N ALA A 15 1.21 7.06 1.50
CA ALA A 15 1.30 6.76 2.92
C ALA A 15 0.06 5.97 3.36
N ILE A 16 0.23 5.06 4.32
CA ILE A 16 -0.84 4.26 4.91
C ILE A 16 -0.62 4.26 6.41
N ASP A 17 -1.64 4.64 7.17
CA ASP A 17 -1.65 4.50 8.63
C ASP A 17 -2.16 3.12 9.00
N LEU A 18 -1.38 2.42 9.83
CA LEU A 18 -1.72 1.09 10.33
C LEU A 18 -1.91 1.16 11.84
N HIS A 19 -3.07 0.75 12.32
CA HIS A 19 -3.29 0.51 13.74
C HIS A 19 -2.88 -0.93 14.08
N ILE A 20 -1.86 -1.07 14.93
CA ILE A 20 -1.41 -2.37 15.44
C ILE A 20 -1.97 -2.54 16.85
N ASP A 21 -2.99 -3.38 16.98
CA ASP A 21 -3.67 -3.68 18.24
C ASP A 21 -3.01 -4.84 19.01
N ASP A 22 -2.35 -5.76 18.31
CA ASP A 22 -1.70 -6.94 18.88
C ASP A 22 -0.32 -7.19 18.23
N ALA A 23 0.73 -6.90 18.98
CA ALA A 23 2.12 -7.05 18.52
C ALA A 23 2.56 -8.52 18.32
N SER A 24 1.79 -9.50 18.76
CA SER A 24 2.09 -10.93 18.54
C SER A 24 1.66 -11.43 17.16
N ARG A 25 0.88 -10.64 16.42
CA ARG A 25 0.34 -11.00 15.10
C ARG A 25 1.16 -10.43 13.96
N SER A 26 1.12 -11.12 12.83
CA SER A 26 1.56 -10.59 11.55
C SER A 26 0.42 -9.84 10.85
N TYR A 27 0.73 -8.70 10.24
CA TYR A 27 -0.21 -7.90 9.45
C TYR A 27 0.30 -7.83 8.01
N HIS A 28 -0.36 -8.55 7.11
CA HIS A 28 -0.07 -8.48 5.68
C HIS A 28 -0.88 -7.35 5.04
N VAL A 29 -0.20 -6.36 4.46
CA VAL A 29 -0.84 -5.17 3.85
C VAL A 29 -0.37 -5.03 2.40
N PRO A 30 -0.99 -5.76 1.45
CA PRO A 30 -0.64 -5.67 0.04
C PRO A 30 -1.00 -4.32 -0.57
N LEU A 31 -0.26 -3.97 -1.62
CA LEU A 31 -0.48 -2.79 -2.46
C LEU A 31 -0.76 -3.27 -3.89
N LEU A 32 -1.97 -3.00 -4.39
CA LEU A 32 -2.36 -3.25 -5.77
C LEU A 32 -2.40 -1.92 -6.51
N ILE A 33 -1.71 -1.85 -7.64
CA ILE A 33 -1.53 -0.63 -8.42
C ILE A 33 -1.88 -0.89 -9.89
N ALA A 34 -2.61 0.05 -10.45
CA ALA A 34 -2.79 0.27 -11.88
C ALA A 34 -2.42 1.74 -12.20
N PRO A 35 -2.28 2.14 -13.47
CA PRO A 35 -1.78 3.48 -13.82
C PRO A 35 -2.49 4.66 -13.14
N TYR A 36 -3.80 4.52 -12.88
CA TYR A 36 -4.65 5.56 -12.26
C TYR A 36 -5.50 5.05 -11.08
N ALA A 37 -5.24 3.85 -10.58
CA ALA A 37 -5.97 3.28 -9.46
C ALA A 37 -5.03 2.59 -8.48
N VAL A 38 -5.35 2.71 -7.20
CA VAL A 38 -4.56 2.10 -6.14
C VAL A 38 -5.49 1.58 -5.05
N THR A 39 -5.22 0.36 -4.59
CA THR A 39 -5.97 -0.27 -3.51
C THR A 39 -4.98 -0.93 -2.56
N THR A 40 -5.27 -0.81 -1.27
CA THR A 40 -4.58 -1.53 -0.20
C THR A 40 -5.61 -2.03 0.80
N TYR A 41 -5.30 -3.12 1.49
CA TYR A 41 -6.18 -3.75 2.45
C TYR A 41 -5.37 -4.59 3.44
N ARG A 42 -5.99 -4.96 4.57
CA ARG A 42 -5.43 -5.98 5.47
C ARG A 42 -5.76 -7.36 4.92
N GLY A 43 -4.75 -8.11 4.51
CA GLY A 43 -4.86 -9.53 4.20
C GLY A 43 -5.03 -10.38 5.46
N SER A 44 -5.52 -11.60 5.28
CA SER A 44 -5.61 -12.64 6.32
C SER A 44 -4.23 -13.12 6.76
#